data_AF-A0A942GTB9-F1
#
_entry.id   AF-A0A942GTB9-F1
#
_cell.length_a   1.000
_cell.length_b   1.000
_cell.length_c   1.000
_cell.angle_alpha   90.00
_cell.angle_beta   90.00
_cell.angle_gamma   90.00
#
_symmetry.space_group_name_H-M   'P 1'
#
loop_
_entity.id
_entity.type
_entity.pdbx_description
1 polymer ?
#
loop_
_entity_poly.entity_id
_entity_poly.type
_entity_poly.pdbx_seq_one_letter_code
_entity_poly.pdbx_strand_id
1 'polypeptide(L)' 'RFVVNNSSISTERFRDLMFKTGELARDIGTVIVGKEAVNSGLIDEVGGLAPALSKLRSMCRGEA' A
#
# COMPACT_ATOMS: atom_id res chain seq x y z
N ARG A 1 -2.06 16.25 3.19
CA ARG A 1 -1.71 14.83 3.43
C ARG A 1 -2.25 14.06 2.22
N PHE A 2 -1.41 13.66 1.27
CA PHE A 2 -1.90 13.01 0.03
C PHE A 2 -2.11 11.51 0.25
N VAL A 3 -1.08 10.79 0.69
CA VAL A 3 -1.11 9.31 0.86
C VAL A 3 -2.20 8.87 1.83
N VAL A 4 -2.23 9.43 3.04
CA VAL A 4 -3.25 9.12 4.07
C VAL A 4 -4.68 9.39 3.61
N ASN A 5 -4.89 10.37 2.72
CA ASN A 5 -6.24 10.70 2.25
C ASN A 5 -6.71 9.79 1.10
N ASN A 6 -5.80 9.06 0.46
CA ASN A 6 -6.07 8.23 -0.71
C ASN A 6 -5.73 6.75 -0.46
N SER A 7 -5.55 6.36 0.81
CA SER A 7 -5.29 4.99 1.22
C SER A 7 -5.87 4.77 2.62
N SER A 8 -5.88 3.52 3.07
CA SER A 8 -6.43 3.13 4.38
C SER A 8 -5.40 3.21 5.52
N ILE A 9 -4.18 3.70 5.25
CA ILE A 9 -3.14 3.85 6.27
C ILE A 9 -3.46 4.96 7.27
N SER A 10 -3.17 4.72 8.55
CA SER A 10 -3.27 5.77 9.57
C SER A 10 -2.13 6.79 9.47
N THR A 11 -2.36 8.02 9.96
CA THR A 11 -1.32 9.06 9.96
C THR A 11 -0.12 8.63 10.80
N GLU A 12 -0.38 7.94 11.91
CA GLU A 12 0.60 7.42 12.86
C GLU A 12 1.46 6.36 12.17
N ARG A 13 0.83 5.36 11.55
CA ARG A 13 1.54 4.30 10.84
C ARG A 13 2.37 4.82 9.67
N PHE A 14 1.83 5.79 8.92
CA PHE A 14 2.56 6.41 7.83
C PHE A 14 3.81 7.16 8.32
N ARG A 15 3.71 7.86 9.45
CA ARG A 15 4.86 8.49 10.10
C ARG A 15 5.88 7.47 10.57
N ASP A 16 5.44 6.39 11.22
CA ASP A 16 6.34 5.34 11.68
C ASP A 16 7.17 4.74 10.54
N LEU A 17 6.56 4.55 9.36
CA LEU A 17 7.26 4.06 8.15
C LEU A 17 8.26 5.07 7.58
N MET A 18 8.03 6.37 7.76
CA MET A 18 8.99 7.40 7.34
C MET A 18 10.22 7.45 8.26
N PHE A 19 10.03 7.19 9.56
CA PHE A 19 11.09 7.28 10.57
C PHE A 19 11.80 5.95 10.86
N LYS A 20 11.24 4.81 10.44
CA LYS A 20 11.93 3.53 10.48
C LYS A 20 13.02 3.50 9.41
N THR A 21 14.27 3.57 9.87
CA THR A 21 15.49 3.43 9.05
C THR A 21 15.89 1.97 8.92
N GLY A 22 16.06 1.48 7.69
CA GLY A 22 16.90 0.31 7.39
C GLY A 22 18.38 0.70 7.34
N GLU A 23 19.30 -0.27 7.36
CA GLU A 23 20.76 -0.16 7.60
C GLU A 23 21.57 0.91 6.80
N LEU A 24 20.96 1.61 5.85
CA LEU A 24 21.59 2.70 5.09
C LEU A 24 21.08 4.05 5.61
N ALA A 25 21.78 4.58 6.60
CA ALA A 25 21.51 5.86 7.31
C ALA A 25 21.50 7.13 6.42
N ARG A 26 21.45 6.98 5.09
CA ARG A 26 21.38 8.07 4.10
C ARG A 26 20.02 8.16 3.40
N ASP A 27 19.19 7.12 3.47
CA ASP A 27 17.86 7.10 2.85
C ASP A 27 16.78 7.15 3.94
N ILE A 28 16.00 8.23 3.96
CA ILE A 28 14.82 8.32 4.83
C ILE A 28 13.74 7.43 4.21
N GLY A 29 13.28 6.44 4.95
CA GLY A 29 12.15 5.58 4.58
C GLY A 29 12.38 4.10 4.88
N THR A 30 11.28 3.35 4.93
CA THR A 30 11.29 1.89 5.08
C THR A 30 11.04 1.21 3.74
N VAL A 31 11.88 0.25 3.37
CA VAL A 31 11.54 -0.72 2.33
C VAL A 31 10.53 -1.71 2.91
N ILE A 32 9.35 -1.77 2.31
CA ILE A 32 8.28 -2.68 2.73
C ILE A 32 8.03 -3.74 1.66
N VAL A 33 7.73 -4.96 2.10
CA VAL A 33 7.32 -6.05 1.20
C VAL A 33 5.82 -5.96 0.93
N GLY A 34 5.34 -6.43 -0.22
CA GLY A 34 3.93 -6.26 -0.63
C GLY A 34 2.89 -6.68 0.42
N LYS A 35 3.12 -7.76 1.17
CA LYS A 35 2.23 -8.16 2.29
C LYS A 35 2.18 -7.12 3.41
N GLU A 36 3.28 -6.46 3.71
CA GLU A 36 3.34 -5.38 4.70
C GLU A 36 2.67 -4.10 4.20
N ALA A 37 2.73 -3.83 2.89
CA ALA A 37 2.01 -2.73 2.27
C ALA A 37 0.48 -2.93 2.39
N VAL A 38 -0.01 -4.16 2.17
CA VAL A 38 -1.43 -4.51 2.40
C VAL A 38 -1.80 -4.35 3.88
N ASN A 39 -1.02 -4.96 4.79
CA ASN A 39 -1.31 -4.91 6.22
C ASN A 39 -1.28 -3.49 6.82
N SER A 40 -0.49 -2.58 6.23
CA SER A 40 -0.42 -1.19 6.65
C SER A 40 -1.51 -0.30 6.05
N GLY A 41 -2.32 -0.83 5.12
CA GLY A 41 -3.38 -0.08 4.44
C GLY A 41 -2.87 0.84 3.34
N LEU A 42 -1.63 0.67 2.87
CA LEU A 42 -1.09 1.45 1.74
C LEU A 42 -1.68 1.00 0.40
N ILE A 43 -1.97 -0.30 0.27
CA ILE A 43 -2.60 -0.92 -0.90
C ILE A 43 -3.65 -1.92 -0.43
N ASP A 44 -4.61 -2.25 -1.28
CA ASP A 44 -5.71 -3.16 -0.90
C ASP A 44 -5.33 -4.64 -0.99
N GLU A 45 -4.52 -5.03 -1.96
CA GLU A 45 -4.16 -6.44 -2.19
C GLU A 45 -2.83 -6.59 -2.93
N VAL A 46 -2.14 -7.72 -2.71
CA VAL A 46 -1.07 -8.22 -3.59
C VAL A 46 -1.60 -9.36 -4.46
N GLY A 47 -1.31 -9.33 -5.76
CA GLY A 47 -1.80 -10.35 -6.67
C GLY A 47 -1.07 -10.35 -8.01
N GLY A 48 -1.54 -11.21 -8.90
CA GLY A 48 -1.06 -11.31 -10.27
C GLY A 48 -1.97 -10.60 -11.27
N LEU A 49 -1.57 -10.68 -12.54
CA LEU A 49 -2.33 -10.09 -13.65
C LEU A 49 -3.75 -10.65 -13.77
N ALA A 50 -3.94 -11.95 -13.55
CA ALA A 50 -5.26 -12.58 -13.65
C ALA A 50 -6.27 -12.04 -12.62
N PRO A 51 -5.96 -11.97 -11.31
CA PRO A 51 -6.78 -11.28 -10.32
C PRO A 51 -7.09 -9.82 -10.68
N ALA A 52 -6.08 -9.06 -11.15
CA ALA A 52 -6.25 -7.66 -11.53
C ALA A 52 -7.25 -7.48 -12.69
N LEU A 53 -7.13 -8.29 -13.75
CA LEU A 53 -8.08 -8.28 -14.86
C LEU A 53 -9.48 -8.71 -14.42
N SER A 54 -9.59 -9.67 -13.51
CA SER A 54 -10.88 -10.10 -12.97
C SER A 54 -11.59 -8.94 -12.25
N LYS A 55 -10.89 -8.24 -11.35
CA LYS A 55 -11.46 -7.09 -10.63
C LYS A 55 -11.83 -5.95 -11.58
N LEU A 56 -10.97 -5.62 -12.55
CA LEU A 56 -11.27 -4.61 -13.56
C LEU A 56 -12.55 -4.93 -14.33
N ARG A 57 -12.69 -6.19 -14.80
CA ARG A 57 -13.89 -6.63 -15.52
C ARG A 57 -15.14 -6.57 -14.64
N SER A 58 -15.04 -6.93 -13.36
CA SER A 58 -16.13 -6.80 -12.38
C SER A 58 -16.54 -5.32 -12.18
N MET A 59 -15.58 -4.41 -12.07
CA MET A 59 -15.84 -2.96 -11.97
C MET A 59 -16.53 -2.40 -13.22
N CYS A 60 -16.08 -2.81 -14.43
CA CYS A 60 -16.73 -2.41 -15.68
C CYS A 60 -18.17 -2.90 -15.79
N ARG A 61 -18.53 -4.02 -15.14
CA ARG A 61 -19.90 -4.55 -15.10
C ARG A 61 -20.74 -3.99 -13.94
N GLY A 62 -20.16 -3.19 -13.04
CA GLY A 62 -20.85 -2.65 -11.87
C GLY A 62 -21.09 -3.66 -10.74
N GLU A 63 -20.30 -4.74 -10.69
CA GLU A 63 -20.43 -5.83 -9.71
C GLU A 63 -19.50 -5.64 -8.49
N ALA A 64 -18.94 -4.44 -8.31
CA ALA A 64 -17.78 -4.19 -7.47
C ALA A 64 -18.10 -3.70 -6.07
#